data_AF-A0A914NAC4-F1
#
_entry.id   AF-A0A914NAC4-F1
#
_cell.length_a   1.000
_cell.length_b   1.000
_cell.length_c   1.000
_cell.angle_alpha   90.00
_cell.angle_beta   90.00
_cell.angle_gamma   90.00
#
_symmetry.space_group_name_H-M   'P 1'
#
loop_
_entity.id
_entity.type
_entity.pdbx_description
1 polymer ?
#
loop_
_entity_poly.entity_id
_entity_poly.type
_entity_poly.pdbx_seq_one_letter_code
_entity_poly.pdbx_strand_id
1 'polypeptide(L)'
;MLFRTFAPNFCPTFVLPNFCPTMYIIKLPYYIDCGSPMRKSGETIDSAWKRCSGDYQCSLKCVQAYIKRYQGKCPANMNACEKMSRVHNGGPGGCRSSSTNGYWAAIKKCHG
;
A
#
# COMPACT_ATOMS: atom_id res chain seq x y z
N MET A 1 -11.72 -5.13 -20.76
CA MET A 1 -10.51 -4.97 -19.93
C MET A 1 -10.26 -3.49 -19.69
N LEU A 2 -10.69 -2.96 -18.54
CA LEU A 2 -10.50 -1.55 -18.18
C LEU A 2 -9.13 -1.39 -17.52
N PHE A 3 -8.11 -1.09 -18.32
CA PHE A 3 -6.91 -0.41 -17.81
C PHE A 3 -7.32 1.04 -17.51
N ARG A 4 -7.86 1.29 -16.32
CA ARG A 4 -8.00 2.65 -15.81
C ARG A 4 -6.59 3.23 -15.72
N THR A 5 -6.41 4.41 -16.29
CA THR A 5 -5.22 5.25 -16.20
C THR A 5 -4.61 5.19 -14.81
N PHE A 6 -3.48 4.48 -14.67
CA PHE A 6 -2.72 4.49 -13.43
C PHE A 6 -2.15 5.89 -13.23
N ALA A 7 -2.25 6.43 -12.01
CA ALA A 7 -1.55 7.66 -11.69
C ALA A 7 -0.07 7.49 -12.07
N PRO A 8 0.54 8.43 -12.81
CA PRO A 8 1.87 8.26 -13.43
C PRO A 8 3.03 8.00 -12.46
N ASN A 9 2.75 7.98 -11.15
CA ASN A 9 3.72 7.82 -10.07
C ASN A 9 3.44 6.58 -9.17
N PHE A 10 2.54 5.68 -9.57
CA PHE A 10 2.20 4.50 -8.76
C PHE A 10 2.78 3.23 -9.39
N CYS A 11 3.48 2.43 -8.59
CA CYS A 11 4.11 1.20 -9.06
C CYS A 11 3.07 0.24 -9.63
N PRO A 12 3.19 -0.22 -10.89
CA PRO A 12 2.19 -1.08 -11.53
C PRO A 12 1.87 -2.35 -10.73
N THR A 13 2.85 -2.90 -10.01
CA THR A 13 2.69 -4.15 -9.24
C THR A 13 1.95 -4.02 -7.94
N PHE A 14 1.75 -2.79 -7.46
CA PHE A 14 0.84 -2.53 -6.35
C PHE A 14 -0.62 -2.50 -6.78
N VAL A 15 -0.92 -2.65 -8.08
CA VAL A 15 -2.28 -2.52 -8.63
C VAL A 15 -2.74 -3.76 -9.40
N LEU A 16 -2.00 -4.86 -9.30
CA LEU A 16 -2.37 -6.13 -9.92
C LEU A 16 -2.50 -7.22 -8.83
N PRO A 17 -3.72 -7.76 -8.60
CA PRO A 17 -3.98 -8.72 -7.53
C PRO A 17 -3.17 -10.02 -7.67
N ASN A 18 -2.74 -10.35 -8.89
CA ASN A 18 -2.11 -11.63 -9.22
C ASN A 18 -0.58 -11.55 -9.32
N PHE A 19 0.03 -10.38 -9.11
CA PHE A 19 1.43 -10.16 -9.44
C PHE A 19 2.34 -10.12 -8.20
N CYS A 20 1.84 -9.67 -7.04
CA CYS A 20 2.40 -9.97 -5.72
C CYS A 20 1.29 -9.93 -4.64
N PRO A 21 0.77 -11.08 -4.17
CA PRO A 21 -0.36 -11.11 -3.23
C PRO A 21 -0.07 -10.47 -1.86
N THR A 22 1.21 -10.29 -1.50
CA THR A 22 1.62 -9.74 -0.20
C THR A 22 1.49 -8.22 -0.07
N MET A 23 1.07 -7.50 -1.13
CA MET A 23 0.99 -6.02 -1.16
C MET A 23 -0.30 -5.42 -0.59
N TYR A 24 -1.29 -6.25 -0.27
CA TYR A 24 -2.64 -5.78 0.12
C TYR A 24 -3.00 -6.10 1.56
N ILE A 25 -2.11 -6.75 2.31
CA ILE A 25 -2.34 -7.11 3.70
C ILE A 25 -2.17 -5.87 4.57
N ILE A 26 -3.27 -5.16 4.81
CA ILE A 26 -3.30 -3.99 5.68
C ILE A 26 -3.58 -4.38 7.14
N LYS A 27 -2.84 -3.79 8.07
CA LYS A 27 -3.09 -3.92 9.53
C LYS A 27 -4.08 -2.85 9.99
N LEU A 28 -4.74 -3.03 11.13
CA LEU A 28 -5.71 -2.05 11.65
C LEU A 28 -5.14 -0.62 11.77
N PRO A 29 -3.93 -0.37 12.32
CA PRO A 29 -3.36 0.98 12.34
C PRO A 29 -3.13 1.57 10.94
N TYR A 30 -2.79 0.73 9.96
CA TYR A 30 -2.65 1.13 8.56
C TYR A 30 -4.00 1.60 8.00
N TYR A 31 -5.07 0.88 8.29
CA TYR A 31 -6.42 1.22 7.86
C TYR A 31 -6.93 2.54 8.45
N ILE A 32 -6.64 2.78 9.72
CA ILE A 32 -6.93 4.06 10.38
C ILE A 32 -6.20 5.19 9.65
N ASP A 33 -4.89 5.03 9.40
CA ASP A 33 -4.06 6.06 8.81
C ASP A 33 -4.36 6.34 7.33
N CYS A 34 -4.90 5.37 6.61
CA CYS A 34 -5.34 5.56 5.23
C CYS A 34 -6.72 6.23 5.12
N GLY A 35 -7.30 6.68 6.24
CA GLY A 35 -8.59 7.37 6.28
C GLY A 35 -9.81 6.44 6.33
N SER A 36 -9.60 5.15 6.63
CA SER A 36 -10.67 4.16 6.82
C SER A 36 -11.67 4.10 5.65
N PRO A 37 -11.21 3.86 4.41
CA PRO A 37 -12.07 3.87 3.24
C PRO A 37 -13.21 2.87 3.37
N MET A 38 -14.38 3.23 2.83
CA MET A 38 -15.57 2.38 2.77
C MET A 38 -16.11 1.94 4.13
N ARG A 39 -15.71 2.60 5.23
CA ARG A 39 -16.36 2.47 6.54
C ARG A 39 -17.77 3.06 6.48
N LYS A 40 -18.75 2.31 6.96
CA LYS A 40 -20.16 2.75 7.02
C LYS A 40 -20.42 3.57 8.29
N SER A 41 -21.42 4.46 8.24
CA SER A 41 -21.87 5.17 9.44
C SER A 41 -22.33 4.16 10.51
N GLY A 42 -21.95 4.37 11.77
CA GLY A 42 -22.22 3.44 12.87
C GLY A 42 -21.39 2.15 12.90
N GLU A 43 -20.55 1.88 11.89
CA GLU A 43 -19.68 0.70 11.87
C GLU A 43 -18.41 0.95 12.69
N THR A 44 -18.01 -0.06 13.49
CA THR A 44 -16.75 -0.04 14.23
C THR A 44 -15.56 -0.08 13.29
N ILE A 45 -14.44 0.51 13.73
CA ILE A 45 -13.22 0.54 12.91
C ILE A 45 -12.68 -0.86 12.61
N ASP A 46 -12.74 -1.77 13.58
CA ASP A 46 -12.30 -3.17 13.43
C ASP A 46 -13.11 -3.93 12.39
N SER A 47 -14.44 -3.81 12.42
CA SER A 47 -15.31 -4.48 11.44
C SER A 47 -15.07 -3.94 10.03
N ALA A 48 -14.93 -2.63 9.90
CA ALA A 48 -14.64 -1.98 8.63
C ALA A 48 -13.26 -2.37 8.08
N TRP A 49 -12.24 -2.43 8.94
CA TRP A 49 -10.90 -2.90 8.59
C TRP A 49 -10.90 -4.36 8.11
N LYS A 50 -11.52 -5.27 8.86
CA LYS A 50 -11.58 -6.70 8.50
C LYS A 50 -12.22 -6.89 7.13
N ARG A 51 -13.35 -6.20 6.89
CA ARG A 51 -14.03 -6.19 5.59
C ARG A 51 -13.16 -5.60 4.49
N CYS A 52 -12.51 -4.46 4.74
CA CYS A 52 -11.65 -3.80 3.78
C CYS A 52 -10.43 -4.65 3.40
N SER A 53 -9.84 -5.36 4.37
CA SER A 53 -8.66 -6.22 4.17
C SER A 53 -8.95 -7.44 3.30
N GLY A 54 -10.21 -7.89 3.26
CA GLY A 54 -10.68 -8.93 2.34
C GLY A 54 -11.17 -8.40 0.99
N ASP A 55 -11.32 -7.08 0.83
CA ASP A 55 -11.80 -6.45 -0.39
C ASP A 55 -10.64 -5.78 -1.15
N TYR A 56 -10.37 -6.27 -2.35
CA TYR A 56 -9.26 -5.78 -3.17
C TYR A 56 -9.34 -4.27 -3.45
N GLN A 57 -10.53 -3.76 -3.78
CA GLN A 57 -10.71 -2.35 -4.13
C GLN A 57 -10.54 -1.44 -2.93
N CYS A 58 -11.02 -1.85 -1.76
CA CYS A 58 -10.86 -1.15 -0.51
C CYS A 58 -9.40 -1.13 -0.07
N SER A 59 -8.75 -2.30 -0.08
CA SER A 59 -7.33 -2.44 0.24
C SER A 59 -6.46 -1.58 -0.68
N LEU A 60 -6.71 -1.60 -1.99
CA LEU A 60 -5.98 -0.77 -2.95
C LEU A 60 -6.12 0.73 -2.65
N LYS A 61 -7.35 1.21 -2.41
CA LYS A 61 -7.61 2.61 -2.04
C LYS A 61 -6.89 2.98 -0.74
N CYS A 62 -6.93 2.09 0.25
CA CYS A 62 -6.25 2.29 1.52
C CYS A 62 -4.74 2.40 1.33
N VAL A 63 -4.14 1.49 0.57
CA VAL A 63 -2.71 1.55 0.26
C VAL A 63 -2.35 2.85 -0.45
N GLN A 64 -3.09 3.23 -1.49
CA GLN A 64 -2.86 4.50 -2.22
C GLN A 64 -2.89 5.71 -1.29
N ALA A 65 -3.88 5.81 -0.41
CA ALA A 65 -3.99 6.90 0.55
C ALA A 65 -2.84 6.90 1.57
N TYR A 66 -2.47 5.72 2.09
CA TYR A 66 -1.38 5.57 3.05
C TYR A 66 -0.01 5.94 2.45
N ILE A 67 0.28 5.46 1.23
CA ILE A 67 1.49 5.85 0.50
C ILE A 67 1.49 7.35 0.27
N LYS A 68 0.38 7.93 -0.22
CA LYS A 68 0.29 9.37 -0.46
C LYS A 68 0.60 10.18 0.81
N ARG A 69 0.13 9.70 1.97
CA ARG A 69 0.36 10.32 3.27
C ARG A 69 1.84 10.28 3.72
N TYR A 70 2.56 9.19 3.42
CA TYR A 70 3.88 8.95 4.02
C TYR A 70 5.08 8.95 3.06
N GLN A 71 4.88 8.85 1.75
CA GLN A 71 5.96 8.82 0.77
C GLN A 71 6.87 10.07 0.80
N GLY A 72 6.35 11.23 1.25
CA GLY A 72 7.13 12.46 1.40
C GLY A 72 8.22 12.38 2.49
N LYS A 73 8.18 11.36 3.36
CA LYS A 73 9.23 11.11 4.36
C LYS A 73 10.45 10.39 3.76
N CYS A 74 10.33 9.88 2.54
CA CYS A 74 11.40 9.14 1.86
C CYS A 74 12.40 10.07 1.16
N PRO A 75 13.62 9.59 0.88
CA PRO A 75 14.58 10.34 0.08
C PRO A 75 13.99 10.75 -1.28
N ALA A 76 14.24 12.00 -1.70
CA ALA A 76 13.66 12.54 -2.92
C ALA A 76 14.02 11.70 -4.16
N ASN A 77 15.28 11.26 -4.25
CA ASN A 77 15.86 10.46 -5.33
C ASN A 77 15.46 8.97 -5.34
N MET A 78 14.71 8.49 -4.35
CA MET A 78 14.30 7.08 -4.32
C MET A 78 13.16 6.81 -5.31
N ASN A 79 13.23 5.68 -6.01
CA ASN A 79 12.21 5.23 -6.97
C ASN A 79 10.83 5.13 -6.30
N ALA A 80 9.76 5.55 -7.00
CA ALA A 80 8.38 5.47 -6.52
C ALA A 80 7.97 4.05 -6.07
N CYS A 81 8.33 3.01 -6.83
CA CYS A 81 8.09 1.61 -6.45
C CYS A 81 8.78 1.24 -5.13
N GLU A 82 10.04 1.65 -4.97
CA GLU A 82 10.78 1.38 -3.74
C GLU A 82 10.16 2.12 -2.54
N LYS A 83 9.83 3.41 -2.71
CA LYS A 83 9.12 4.21 -1.68
C LYS A 83 7.85 3.50 -1.25
N MET A 84 7.03 3.08 -2.21
CA MET A 84 5.77 2.40 -1.96
C MET A 84 5.97 1.08 -1.21
N SER A 85 6.81 0.18 -1.71
CA SER A 85 7.05 -1.12 -1.08
C SER A 85 7.57 -0.98 0.33
N ARG A 86 8.54 -0.09 0.54
CA ARG A 86 9.19 0.07 1.84
C ARG A 86 8.28 0.77 2.85
N VAL A 87 7.49 1.77 2.43
CA VAL A 87 6.48 2.41 3.30
C VAL A 87 5.34 1.45 3.62
N HIS A 88 4.90 0.63 2.68
CA HIS A 88 3.87 -0.36 2.93
C HIS A 88 4.31 -1.40 3.96
N ASN A 89 5.55 -1.90 3.82
CA ASN A 89 6.10 -2.91 4.72
C ASN A 89 6.51 -2.36 6.10
N GLY A 90 7.14 -1.18 6.13
CA GLY A 90 7.74 -0.60 7.34
C GLY A 90 6.97 0.58 7.95
N GLY A 91 5.82 0.95 7.41
CA GLY A 91 5.04 2.10 7.88
C GLY A 91 5.68 3.45 7.53
N PRO A 92 5.41 4.52 8.31
CA PRO A 92 5.73 5.90 7.92
C PRO A 92 7.22 6.19 7.69
N GLY A 93 8.11 5.44 8.35
CA GLY A 93 9.57 5.56 8.21
C GLY A 93 10.20 4.43 7.39
N GLY A 94 9.39 3.53 6.81
CA GLY A 94 9.87 2.26 6.25
C GLY A 94 10.95 2.40 5.17
N CYS A 95 10.87 3.44 4.34
CA CYS A 95 11.88 3.73 3.30
C CYS A 95 13.25 4.17 3.82
N ARG A 96 13.39 4.49 5.11
CA ARG A 96 14.69 4.76 5.75
C ARG A 96 15.22 3.57 6.55
N SER A 97 14.38 2.56 6.78
CA SER A 97 14.77 1.37 7.54
C SER A 97 15.39 0.32 6.62
N SER A 98 16.58 -0.19 6.95
CA SER A 98 17.20 -1.30 6.22
C SER A 98 16.39 -2.61 6.33
N SER A 99 15.55 -2.76 7.37
CA SER A 99 14.68 -3.94 7.54
C SER A 99 13.69 -4.15 6.39
N THR A 100 13.37 -3.11 5.62
CA THR A 100 12.44 -3.19 4.49
C THR A 100 13.14 -3.50 3.15
N ASN A 101 14.47 -3.55 3.12
CA ASN A 101 15.23 -3.82 1.89
C ASN A 101 14.93 -5.22 1.32
N GLY A 102 14.76 -6.22 2.18
CA GLY A 102 14.41 -7.58 1.77
C GLY A 102 13.04 -7.65 1.09
N TYR A 103 12.07 -6.90 1.64
CA TYR A 103 10.74 -6.80 1.05
C TYR A 103 10.77 -6.12 -0.33
N TRP A 104 11.53 -5.03 -0.47
CA TRP A 104 11.75 -4.40 -1.77
C TRP A 104 12.43 -5.34 -2.77
N ALA A 105 13.46 -6.09 -2.34
CA ALA A 105 14.11 -7.07 -3.19
C ALA A 105 13.16 -8.17 -3.66
N ALA A 106 12.26 -8.66 -2.79
CA ALA A 106 11.21 -9.60 -3.17
C ALA A 106 10.25 -8.99 -4.20
N ILE A 107 9.87 -7.72 -4.04
CA ILE A 107 9.01 -7.04 -5.00
C ILE A 107 9.64 -6.88 -6.37
N LYS A 108 10.93 -6.51 -6.41
CA LYS A 108 11.68 -6.47 -7.67
C LYS A 108 11.71 -7.82 -8.38
N LYS A 109 11.73 -8.93 -7.64
CA LYS A 109 11.70 -10.29 -8.21
C LYS A 109 10.32 -10.68 -8.75
N CYS A 110 9.23 -10.22 -8.14
CA CYS A 110 7.91 -10.40 -8.75
C CYS A 110 7.79 -9.68 -10.11
N HIS A 111 8.56 -8.60 -10.32
CA HIS A 111 8.62 -7.82 -11.56
C HIS A 111 9.44 -8.46 -12.69
N GLY A 112 9.98 -9.67 -12.48
CA GLY A 112 10.78 -10.42 -13.46
C GLY A 112 10.07 -11.64 -13.98
#